data_AF-A0A358QVR4-F1
#
_entry.id   AF-A0A358QVR4-F1
#
_cell.length_a   1.000
_cell.length_b   1.000
_cell.length_c   1.000
_cell.angle_alpha   90.00
_cell.angle_beta   90.00
_cell.angle_gamma   90.00
#
_symmetry.space_group_name_H-M   'P 1'
#
loop_
_entity.id
_entity.type
_entity.pdbx_description
1 polymer ?
#
loop_
_entity_poly.entity_id
_entity_poly.type
_entity_poly.pdbx_seq_one_letter_code
_entity_poly.pdbx_strand_id
1 'polypeptide(L)'
;MSREMATLVAASLEIGRAESLLAKNIKKLDRVERKIFFQEIKPREKEIKQFISQYCSGSEESCREDVIRKTVDSLLEKKGDPDLVDSMVMDVVGRLNIYQSLRERSESEGIRLSAMTSFGGLSMVLFTVVIVTAIVLYFINR
;
A
#
# COMPACT_ATOMS: atom_id res chain seq x y z
N MET A 1 -0.21 13.07 2.52
CA MET A 1 0.07 12.19 3.69
C MET A 1 1.46 11.60 3.70
N SER A 2 1.95 10.91 2.66
CA SER A 2 3.24 10.20 2.76
C SER A 2 4.41 11.13 3.13
N ARG A 3 4.37 12.40 2.71
CA ARG A 3 5.33 13.45 3.15
C ARG A 3 5.16 13.88 4.59
N GLU A 4 3.92 14.14 5.05
CA GLU A 4 3.65 14.56 6.44
C GLU A 4 3.99 13.47 7.45
N MET A 5 3.71 12.20 7.12
CA MET A 5 4.07 11.09 7.98
C MET A 5 5.58 10.80 7.88
N ALA A 6 6.20 10.97 6.70
CA ALA A 6 7.65 10.87 6.55
C ALA A 6 8.40 11.95 7.35
N THR A 7 7.90 13.18 7.44
CA THR A 7 8.52 14.24 8.26
C THR A 7 8.40 13.92 9.75
N LEU A 8 7.23 13.49 10.20
CA LEU A 8 7.02 13.11 11.61
C LEU A 8 7.89 11.92 12.03
N VAL A 9 8.01 10.90 11.17
CA VAL A 9 8.86 9.74 11.42
C VAL A 9 10.35 10.09 11.30
N ALA A 10 10.74 10.95 10.35
CA ALA A 10 12.13 11.38 10.23
C ALA A 10 12.57 12.24 11.44
N ALA A 11 11.66 13.08 11.95
CA ALA A 11 11.87 13.89 13.15
C ALA A 11 12.05 13.02 14.39
N SER A 12 11.27 11.93 14.55
CA SER A 12 11.41 11.02 15.68
C SER A 12 12.67 10.13 15.61
N LEU A 13 13.23 9.94 14.43
CA LEU A 13 14.45 9.14 14.21
C LEU A 13 15.75 9.95 14.29
N GLU A 14 15.68 11.29 14.29
CA GLU A 14 16.82 12.21 14.15
C GLU A 14 17.65 12.01 12.86
N ILE A 15 17.05 11.40 11.82
CA ILE A 15 17.76 11.10 10.56
C ILE A 15 17.35 12.12 9.50
N GLY A 16 18.18 13.15 9.30
CA GLY A 16 17.91 14.24 8.35
C GLY A 16 17.76 13.82 6.87
N ARG A 17 18.19 12.59 6.51
CA ARG A 17 18.01 12.03 5.16
C ARG A 17 16.89 10.99 5.06
N ALA A 18 16.24 10.62 6.16
CA ALA A 18 15.22 9.59 6.16
C ALA A 18 13.93 10.04 5.48
N GLU A 19 13.55 11.32 5.62
CA GLU A 19 12.29 11.85 5.06
C GLU A 19 12.16 11.60 3.56
N SER A 20 13.21 11.91 2.80
CA SER A 20 13.21 11.77 1.34
C SER A 20 13.25 10.30 0.88
N LEU A 21 13.79 9.41 1.70
CA LEU A 21 13.77 7.96 1.46
C LEU A 21 12.40 7.37 1.77
N LEU A 22 11.82 7.79 2.90
CA LEU A 22 10.55 7.32 3.44
C LEU A 22 9.36 7.69 2.55
N ALA A 23 9.44 8.83 1.87
CA ALA A 23 8.47 9.28 0.86
C ALA A 23 8.74 8.73 -0.57
N LYS A 24 9.59 7.70 -0.70
CA LYS A 24 9.82 7.00 -1.98
C LYS A 24 9.28 5.59 -1.93
N ASN A 25 8.90 5.11 -3.10
CA ASN A 25 8.61 3.71 -3.33
C ASN A 25 9.90 2.88 -3.33
N ILE A 26 9.85 1.69 -2.72
CA ILE A 26 11.00 0.78 -2.60
C ILE A 26 11.63 0.42 -3.96
N LYS A 27 10.83 0.33 -5.03
CA LYS A 27 11.29 0.01 -6.39
C LYS A 27 12.08 1.15 -7.03
N LYS A 28 11.88 2.39 -6.55
CA LYS A 28 12.55 3.59 -7.06
C LYS A 28 13.82 3.96 -6.29
N LEU A 29 14.16 3.20 -5.25
CA LEU A 29 15.39 3.44 -4.47
C LEU A 29 16.63 2.99 -5.25
N ASP A 30 17.62 3.87 -5.30
CA ASP A 30 18.94 3.54 -5.83
C ASP A 30 19.70 2.56 -4.90
N ARG A 31 20.90 2.16 -5.30
CA ARG A 31 21.72 1.20 -4.52
C ARG A 31 22.18 1.78 -3.18
N VAL A 32 22.50 3.07 -3.12
CA VAL A 32 22.97 3.77 -1.93
C VAL A 32 21.81 4.00 -0.96
N GLU A 33 20.68 4.45 -1.49
CA GLU A 33 19.42 4.65 -0.78
C GLU A 33 18.90 3.35 -0.17
N ARG A 34 18.96 2.23 -0.91
CA ARG A 34 18.65 0.90 -0.35
C ARG A 34 19.59 0.53 0.78
N LYS A 35 20.89 0.77 0.62
CA LYS A 35 21.86 0.49 1.68
C LYS A 35 21.52 1.27 2.96
N ILE A 36 21.24 2.57 2.84
CA ILE A 36 20.82 3.42 3.97
C ILE A 36 19.52 2.90 4.58
N PHE A 37 18.52 2.58 3.76
CA PHE A 37 17.25 2.04 4.25
C PHE A 37 17.45 0.75 5.07
N PHE A 38 18.25 -0.19 4.59
CA PHE A 38 18.49 -1.45 5.28
C PHE A 38 19.40 -1.32 6.50
N GLN A 39 20.28 -0.32 6.55
CA GLN A 39 21.23 -0.12 7.65
C GLN A 39 20.69 0.78 8.76
N GLU A 40 19.89 1.79 8.43
CA GLU A 40 19.47 2.82 9.39
C GLU A 40 17.98 2.75 9.71
N ILE A 41 17.13 2.57 8.69
CA ILE A 41 15.67 2.63 8.84
C ILE A 41 15.10 1.27 9.26
N LYS A 42 15.48 0.20 8.56
CA LYS A 42 14.94 -1.14 8.80
C LYS A 42 15.20 -1.68 10.21
N PRO A 43 16.39 -1.50 10.83
CA PRO A 43 16.61 -1.95 12.20
C PRO A 43 15.68 -1.27 13.22
N ARG A 44 15.27 -0.03 12.94
CA ARG A 44 14.36 0.78 13.77
C ARG A 44 12.90 0.64 13.36
N GLU A 45 12.57 -0.24 12.42
CA GLU A 45 11.21 -0.40 11.89
C GLU A 45 10.19 -0.70 13.00
N LYS A 46 10.59 -1.46 14.02
CA LYS A 46 9.73 -1.74 15.18
C LYS A 46 9.38 -0.49 15.98
N GLU A 47 10.36 0.38 16.20
CA GLU A 47 10.18 1.65 16.91
C GLU A 47 9.30 2.60 16.10
N ILE A 48 9.52 2.67 14.79
CA ILE A 48 8.70 3.45 13.86
C ILE A 48 7.25 2.98 13.87
N LYS A 49 7.01 1.67 13.80
CA LYS A 49 5.67 1.08 13.87
C LYS A 49 5.00 1.37 15.22
N GLN A 50 5.76 1.31 16.31
CA GLN A 50 5.25 1.62 17.64
C GLN A 50 4.88 3.11 17.76
N PHE A 51 5.69 4.02 17.19
CA PHE A 51 5.38 5.45 17.12
C PHE A 51 4.10 5.71 16.30
N ILE A 52 3.97 5.10 15.12
CA ILE A 52 2.76 5.21 14.29
C ILE A 52 1.55 4.64 15.04
N SER A 53 1.71 3.51 15.73
CA SER A 53 0.64 2.93 16.54
C SER A 53 0.22 3.86 17.66
N GLN A 54 1.17 4.46 18.39
CA GLN A 54 0.87 5.43 19.46
C GLN A 54 0.18 6.68 18.91
N TYR A 55 0.62 7.19 17.76
CA TYR A 55 -0.03 8.30 17.06
C TYR A 55 -1.49 7.98 16.73
N CYS A 56 -1.76 6.75 16.27
CA CYS A 56 -3.11 6.27 15.96
C CYS A 56 -3.94 5.89 17.20
N SER A 57 -3.31 5.50 18.31
CA SER A 57 -3.99 5.07 19.56
C SER A 57 -4.24 6.21 20.54
N GLY A 58 -3.42 7.26 20.51
CA GLY A 58 -3.54 8.42 21.40
C GLY A 58 -4.57 9.44 20.95
N SER A 59 -5.16 9.24 19.77
CA SER A 59 -6.14 10.13 19.15
C SER A 59 -7.43 9.35 18.97
N GLU A 60 -8.58 10.01 19.14
CA GLU A 60 -9.93 9.42 19.01
C GLU A 60 -10.10 8.57 17.74
N GLU A 61 -11.12 7.71 17.71
CA GLU A 61 -11.46 6.80 16.59
C GLU A 61 -11.44 7.50 15.21
N SER A 62 -11.74 8.81 15.19
CA SER A 62 -11.61 9.72 14.04
C SER A 62 -10.21 9.78 13.41
N CYS A 63 -9.14 9.73 14.21
CA CYS A 63 -7.77 9.83 13.73
C CYS A 63 -7.35 8.58 12.94
N ARG A 64 -7.82 7.40 13.36
CA ARG A 64 -7.54 6.16 12.62
C ARG A 64 -8.19 6.18 11.25
N GLU A 65 -9.45 6.62 11.17
CA GLU A 65 -10.15 6.77 9.89
C GLU A 65 -9.50 7.82 9.00
N ASP A 66 -9.08 8.96 9.56
CA ASP A 66 -8.32 9.97 8.84
C ASP A 66 -7.00 9.42 8.31
N VAL A 67 -6.30 8.61 9.10
CA VAL A 67 -5.06 7.96 8.68
C VAL A 67 -5.32 6.99 7.52
N ILE A 68 -6.39 6.19 7.58
CA ILE A 68 -6.78 5.31 6.46
C ILE A 68 -7.08 6.16 5.23
N ARG A 69 -7.90 7.19 5.37
CA ARG A 69 -8.35 8.04 4.26
C ARG A 69 -7.17 8.70 3.54
N LYS A 70 -6.29 9.39 4.26
CA LYS A 70 -5.16 10.07 3.59
C LYS A 70 -4.11 9.05 3.07
N THR A 71 -4.03 7.84 3.63
CA THR A 71 -3.18 6.77 3.07
C THR A 71 -3.77 6.31 1.73
N VAL A 72 -5.09 6.09 1.67
CA VAL A 72 -5.79 5.74 0.44
C VAL A 72 -5.64 6.83 -0.62
N ASP A 73 -5.79 8.10 -0.27
CA ASP A 73 -5.55 9.23 -1.20
C ASP A 73 -4.12 9.17 -1.76
N SER A 74 -3.13 8.98 -0.90
CA SER A 74 -1.73 8.88 -1.31
C SER A 74 -1.47 7.67 -2.22
N LEU A 75 -2.18 6.56 -2.02
CA LEU A 75 -2.09 5.37 -2.87
C LEU A 75 -2.78 5.58 -4.21
N LEU A 76 -3.93 6.24 -4.25
CA LEU A 76 -4.64 6.58 -5.49
C LEU A 76 -3.76 7.45 -6.40
N GLU A 77 -3.13 8.49 -5.85
CA GLU A 77 -2.17 9.33 -6.58
C GLU A 77 -1.01 8.51 -7.19
N LYS A 78 -0.57 7.46 -6.50
CA LYS A 78 0.52 6.57 -6.93
C LYS A 78 0.04 5.32 -7.66
N LYS A 79 -1.24 5.27 -8.07
CA LYS A 79 -1.85 4.12 -8.76
C LYS A 79 -1.69 2.80 -7.99
N GLY A 80 -1.77 2.86 -6.66
CA GLY A 80 -1.71 1.72 -5.75
C GLY A 80 -0.31 1.27 -5.35
N ASP A 81 0.75 1.98 -5.72
CA ASP A 81 2.12 1.63 -5.30
C ASP A 81 2.48 2.40 -4.00
N PRO A 82 2.58 1.73 -2.84
CA PRO A 82 2.86 2.39 -1.57
C PRO A 82 4.31 2.90 -1.49
N ASP A 83 4.52 4.05 -0.84
CA ASP A 83 5.86 4.41 -0.39
C ASP A 83 6.27 3.56 0.84
N LEU A 84 7.51 3.71 1.29
CA LEU A 84 8.00 3.04 2.49
C LEU A 84 7.17 3.39 3.72
N VAL A 85 6.79 4.66 3.90
CA VAL A 85 5.93 5.08 5.02
C VAL A 85 4.52 4.56 4.87
N ASP A 86 3.94 4.64 3.68
CA ASP A 86 2.59 4.12 3.42
C ASP A 86 2.56 2.61 3.77
N SER A 87 3.61 1.87 3.41
CA SER A 87 3.76 0.45 3.75
C SER A 87 3.81 0.21 5.26
N MET A 88 4.52 1.04 6.02
CA MET A 88 4.61 0.94 7.48
C MET A 88 3.29 1.31 8.16
N VAL A 89 2.58 2.33 7.66
CA VAL A 89 1.24 2.70 8.14
C VAL A 89 0.24 1.57 7.87
N MET A 90 0.31 0.97 6.68
CA MET A 90 -0.54 -0.18 6.34
C MET A 90 -0.30 -1.39 7.25
N ASP A 91 0.93 -1.60 7.71
CA ASP A 91 1.26 -2.66 8.67
C ASP A 91 0.67 -2.41 10.07
N VAL A 92 0.55 -1.15 10.48
CA VAL A 92 0.02 -0.77 11.79
C VAL A 92 -1.50 -0.74 11.79
N VAL A 93 -2.10 -0.13 10.77
CA VAL A 93 -3.55 0.11 10.71
C VAL A 93 -4.32 -1.10 10.19
N GLY A 94 -3.68 -1.93 9.36
CA GLY A 94 -4.25 -3.12 8.74
C GLY A 94 -4.33 -2.98 7.21
N ARG A 95 -3.56 -3.81 6.51
CA ARG A 95 -3.48 -3.79 5.04
C ARG A 95 -4.82 -4.03 4.35
N LEU A 96 -5.63 -4.95 4.88
CA LEU A 96 -6.92 -5.35 4.28
C LEU A 96 -7.89 -4.17 4.20
N ASN A 97 -8.03 -3.42 5.29
CA ASN A 97 -8.94 -2.28 5.35
C ASN A 97 -8.53 -1.22 4.31
N ILE A 98 -7.23 -0.93 4.22
CA ILE A 98 -6.71 0.05 3.26
C ILE A 98 -6.89 -0.43 1.82
N TYR A 99 -6.64 -1.71 1.52
CA TYR A 99 -6.87 -2.26 0.18
C TYR A 99 -8.34 -2.27 -0.21
N GLN A 100 -9.24 -2.56 0.73
CA GLN A 100 -10.67 -2.52 0.47
C GLN A 100 -11.13 -1.09 0.15
N SER A 101 -10.79 -0.11 1.01
CA SER A 101 -11.12 1.30 0.76
C SER A 101 -10.46 1.85 -0.50
N LEU A 102 -9.22 1.43 -0.80
CA LEU A 102 -8.53 1.80 -2.05
C LEU A 102 -9.25 1.26 -3.28
N ARG A 103 -9.71 0.01 -3.23
CA ARG A 103 -10.45 -0.62 -4.32
C ARG A 103 -11.77 0.10 -4.56
N GLU A 104 -12.59 0.25 -3.51
CA GLU A 104 -13.89 0.93 -3.57
C GLU A 104 -13.75 2.34 -4.16
N ARG A 105 -12.77 3.12 -3.69
CA ARG A 105 -12.51 4.47 -4.23
C ARG A 105 -11.98 4.48 -5.65
N SER A 106 -11.10 3.52 -5.99
CA SER A 106 -10.59 3.42 -7.36
C SER A 106 -11.69 3.08 -8.37
N GLU A 107 -12.65 2.25 -7.97
CA GLU A 107 -13.82 1.88 -8.78
C GLU A 107 -14.77 3.08 -8.90
N SER A 108 -15.02 3.83 -7.83
CA SER A 108 -15.87 5.04 -7.87
C SER A 108 -15.27 6.20 -8.66
N GLU A 109 -13.94 6.38 -8.59
CA GLU A 109 -13.23 7.47 -9.27
C GLU A 109 -12.74 7.07 -10.68
N GLY A 110 -12.92 5.81 -11.08
CA GLY A 110 -12.50 5.30 -12.39
C GLY A 110 -10.98 5.20 -12.58
N ILE A 111 -10.21 5.14 -11.49
CA ILE A 111 -8.75 5.12 -11.50
C ILE A 111 -8.23 3.68 -11.64
N ARG A 112 -7.47 3.40 -12.70
CA ARG A 112 -6.80 2.09 -12.86
C ARG A 112 -5.59 1.97 -11.92
N LEU A 113 -5.72 1.12 -10.90
CA LEU A 113 -4.63 0.77 -9.99
C LEU A 113 -3.63 -0.18 -10.64
N SER A 114 -2.37 0.25 -10.79
CA SER A 114 -1.26 -0.56 -11.30
C SER A 114 -0.93 -1.75 -10.39
N ALA A 115 -1.21 -1.64 -9.09
CA ALA A 115 -0.97 -2.72 -8.13
C ALA A 115 -2.02 -3.86 -8.17
N MET A 116 -3.19 -3.63 -8.77
CA MET A 116 -4.30 -4.60 -8.85
C MET A 116 -4.62 -5.07 -10.27
N THR A 117 -3.92 -4.58 -11.29
CA THR A 117 -4.10 -5.03 -12.70
C THR A 117 -3.86 -6.53 -12.89
N SER A 118 -3.13 -7.19 -11.99
CA SER A 118 -2.92 -8.66 -12.02
C SER A 118 -4.04 -9.48 -11.38
N PHE A 119 -4.90 -8.89 -10.54
CA PHE A 119 -5.99 -9.64 -9.88
C PHE A 119 -7.16 -9.96 -10.82
N GLY A 120 -7.42 -9.09 -11.80
CA GLY A 120 -8.45 -9.34 -12.83
C GLY A 120 -8.08 -10.43 -13.83
N GLY A 121 -6.79 -10.74 -13.99
CA GLY A 121 -6.34 -11.77 -14.92
C GLY A 121 -6.75 -13.18 -14.50
N LEU A 122 -6.71 -13.49 -13.21
CA LEU A 122 -6.96 -14.85 -12.72
C LEU A 122 -8.47 -15.20 -12.76
N SER A 123 -9.36 -14.25 -12.46
CA SER A 123 -10.80 -14.44 -12.61
C SER A 123 -11.22 -14.56 -14.09
N MET A 124 -10.59 -13.78 -14.98
CA MET A 124 -10.82 -13.86 -16.42
C MET A 124 -10.35 -15.19 -17.03
N VAL A 125 -9.21 -15.72 -16.58
CA VAL A 125 -8.72 -17.04 -16.98
C VAL A 125 -9.67 -18.15 -16.51
N LEU A 126 -10.12 -18.12 -15.26
CA LEU A 126 -11.10 -19.09 -14.74
C LEU A 126 -12.40 -19.07 -15.56
N PHE A 127 -12.93 -17.89 -15.86
CA PHE A 127 -14.10 -17.75 -16.73
C PHE A 127 -13.89 -18.37 -18.10
N THR A 128 -12.72 -18.13 -18.71
CA THR A 128 -12.38 -18.65 -20.03
C THR A 128 -12.29 -20.18 -20.03
N VAL A 129 -11.67 -20.76 -19.00
CA VAL A 129 -11.60 -22.23 -18.83
C VAL A 129 -13.00 -22.83 -18.72
N VAL A 130 -13.89 -22.25 -17.90
CA VAL A 130 -15.27 -22.73 -17.74
C VAL A 130 -16.03 -22.68 -19.07
N ILE A 131 -15.93 -21.58 -19.81
CA ILE A 131 -16.60 -21.41 -21.11
C ILE A 131 -16.09 -22.44 -22.12
N VAL A 132 -14.77 -22.62 -22.25
CA VAL A 132 -14.18 -23.60 -23.17
C VAL A 132 -14.59 -25.02 -22.79
N THR A 133 -14.58 -25.35 -21.50
CA THR A 133 -14.97 -26.69 -21.02
C THR A 133 -16.44 -26.98 -21.32
N ALA A 134 -17.33 -25.99 -21.15
CA ALA A 134 -18.74 -26.12 -21.50
C ALA A 134 -18.97 -26.33 -23.01
N ILE A 135 -18.21 -25.63 -23.86
CA ILE A 135 -18.27 -25.80 -25.32
C ILE A 135 -17.80 -27.21 -25.71
N VAL A 136 -16.68 -27.68 -25.16
CA VAL A 136 -16.15 -29.02 -25.45
C VAL A 136 -17.15 -30.11 -25.02
N LEU A 137 -17.72 -30.00 -23.81
CA LEU A 137 -18.74 -30.92 -23.34
C LEU A 137 -19.99 -30.89 -24.23
N TYR A 138 -20.40 -29.72 -24.70
CA TYR A 138 -21.53 -29.59 -25.63
C TYR A 138 -21.29 -30.32 -26.96
N PHE A 139 -20.07 -30.28 -27.49
CA PHE A 139 -19.71 -31.00 -28.73
C PHE A 139 -19.49 -32.50 -28.52
N ILE A 140 -19.01 -32.95 -27.36
CA ILE A 140 -18.85 -34.38 -27.05
C ILE A 140 -20.20 -35.05 -26.82
N ASN A 141 -21.16 -34.32 -26.24
CA ASN A 141 -22.46 -34.85 -25.86
C ASN A 141 -23.54 -34.67 -26.95
N ARG A 142 -23.12 -34.36 -28.17
CA ARG A 142 -23.95 -34.22 -29.38
C ARG A 142 -23.47 -35.19 -30.45
#